data_AF-A0A8X8BF02-F1
#
_entry.id   AF-A0A8X8BF02-F1
#
_cell.length_a   1.000
_cell.length_b   1.000
_cell.length_c   1.000
_cell.angle_alpha   90.00
_cell.angle_beta   90.00
_cell.angle_gamma   90.00
#
_symmetry.space_group_name_H-M   'P 1'
#
loop_
_entity.id
_entity.type
_entity.pdbx_description
1 polymer ?
#
loop_
_entity_poly.entity_id
_entity_poly.type
_entity_poly.pdbx_seq_one_letter_code
_entity_poly.pdbx_strand_id
1 'polypeptide(L)'
;MPRKWQKYGKVRGITLSKERFQFIFDHEHDLMEVLEKGVHTYKDWALAIDRWVEKPLEDYLQFILIWVQIRNLPMNYYTKEAIAALGEKIRQVKVVAFDLDKPQIHDYVRIQVRFDVSRPSRKSKVVNLPDGGSSVVYFNYERIQKRCYECQRLNHEKEVCPLVIKKRRDTASERGERIIKENQ
;
A
#
# COMPACT_ATOMS: atom_id res chain seq x y z
N MET A 1 -9.27 -2.47 -18.42
CA MET A 1 -9.92 -2.44 -17.08
C MET A 1 -11.37 -2.92 -17.09
N PRO A 2 -12.27 -2.50 -18.00
CA PRO A 2 -13.69 -2.86 -17.93
C PRO A 2 -13.98 -4.37 -17.81
N ARG A 3 -13.23 -5.21 -18.53
CA ARG A 3 -13.31 -6.68 -18.41
C ARG A 3 -12.91 -7.20 -17.02
N LYS A 4 -11.82 -6.67 -16.43
CA LYS A 4 -11.40 -7.03 -15.06
C LYS A 4 -12.43 -6.63 -14.00
N TRP A 5 -13.19 -5.56 -14.26
CA TRP A 5 -14.29 -5.13 -13.41
C TRP A 5 -15.61 -5.82 -13.70
N GLN A 6 -15.67 -6.68 -14.73
CA GLN A 6 -16.91 -7.30 -15.20
C GLN A 6 -17.99 -6.26 -15.60
N LYS A 7 -17.57 -5.06 -16.03
CA LYS A 7 -18.44 -3.96 -16.48
C LYS A 7 -18.31 -3.71 -17.99
N TYR A 8 -18.33 -4.80 -18.77
CA TYR A 8 -18.22 -4.70 -20.23
C TYR A 8 -19.44 -3.97 -20.82
N GLY A 9 -19.21 -3.05 -21.76
CA GLY A 9 -20.27 -2.26 -22.39
C GLY A 9 -20.87 -1.15 -21.51
N LYS A 10 -20.53 -1.09 -20.21
CA LYS A 10 -21.09 -0.13 -19.23
C LYS A 10 -20.13 0.99 -18.81
N VAL A 11 -18.93 0.97 -19.36
CA VAL A 11 -17.82 1.85 -18.96
C VAL A 11 -17.04 2.29 -20.18
N ARG A 12 -16.90 3.60 -20.37
CA ARG A 12 -15.93 4.20 -21.31
C ARG A 12 -14.67 4.63 -20.58
N GLY A 13 -13.52 4.35 -21.19
CA GLY A 13 -12.23 4.85 -20.72
C GLY A 13 -11.73 6.00 -21.60
N ILE A 14 -11.18 7.03 -20.98
CA ILE A 14 -10.50 8.15 -21.63
C ILE A 14 -9.07 8.20 -21.10
N THR A 15 -8.08 8.28 -22.00
CA THR A 15 -6.69 8.50 -21.62
C THR A 15 -6.45 9.98 -21.46
N LEU A 16 -6.05 10.42 -20.26
CA LEU A 16 -5.71 11.82 -19.99
C LEU A 16 -4.21 12.07 -20.18
N SER A 17 -3.38 11.11 -19.77
CA SER A 17 -1.93 11.13 -19.96
C SER A 17 -1.37 9.71 -20.00
N LYS A 18 -0.04 9.57 -20.07
CA LYS A 18 0.63 8.25 -19.99
C LYS A 18 0.33 7.50 -18.68
N GLU A 19 0.01 8.23 -17.61
CA GLU A 19 -0.15 7.68 -16.25
C GLU A 19 -1.55 7.91 -15.66
N ARG A 20 -2.42 8.66 -16.35
CA ARG A 20 -3.77 9.00 -15.86
C ARG A 20 -4.83 8.61 -16.88
N PHE A 21 -5.87 7.95 -16.36
CA PHE A 21 -7.01 7.47 -17.12
C PHE A 21 -8.29 7.83 -16.38
N GLN A 22 -9.32 8.20 -17.11
CA GLN A 22 -10.65 8.44 -16.57
C GLN A 22 -11.59 7.35 -17.05
N PHE A 23 -12.44 6.85 -16.15
CA PHE A 23 -13.48 5.89 -16.48
C PHE A 23 -14.83 6.53 -16.20
N ILE A 24 -15.68 6.57 -17.22
CA ILE A 24 -17.04 7.09 -17.15
C ILE A 24 -17.97 5.88 -17.13
N PHE A 25 -18.70 5.74 -16.04
CA PHE A 25 -19.66 4.67 -15.81
C PHE A 25 -21.05 5.14 -16.17
N ASP A 26 -21.85 4.26 -16.75
CA ASP A 26 -23.26 4.56 -17.08
C ASP A 26 -24.12 4.69 -15.82
N HIS A 27 -23.74 3.98 -14.73
CA HIS A 27 -24.47 3.97 -13.47
C HIS A 27 -23.53 4.15 -12.28
N GLU A 28 -23.99 4.89 -11.26
CA GLU A 28 -23.22 5.15 -10.04
C GLU A 28 -22.96 3.85 -9.23
N HIS A 29 -23.89 2.89 -9.23
CA HIS A 29 -23.68 1.62 -8.52
C HIS A 29 -22.47 0.84 -9.06
N ASP A 30 -22.24 0.86 -10.38
CA ASP A 30 -21.11 0.18 -11.01
C ASP A 30 -19.78 0.86 -10.60
N LEU A 31 -19.78 2.19 -10.47
CA LEU A 31 -18.64 2.97 -9.96
C LEU A 31 -18.36 2.60 -8.51
N MET A 32 -19.38 2.60 -7.65
CA MET A 32 -19.25 2.31 -6.22
C MET A 32 -18.72 0.89 -5.99
N GLU A 33 -19.23 -0.11 -6.72
CA GLU A 33 -18.72 -1.48 -6.63
C GLU A 33 -17.23 -1.58 -6.99
N VAL A 34 -16.79 -0.82 -8.01
CA VAL A 34 -15.36 -0.76 -8.36
C VAL A 34 -14.55 -0.11 -7.25
N LEU A 35 -15.01 1.00 -6.66
CA LEU A 35 -14.31 1.67 -5.56
C LEU A 35 -14.22 0.78 -4.31
N GLU A 36 -15.29 0.08 -3.94
CA GLU A 36 -15.38 -0.76 -2.75
C GLU A 36 -14.55 -2.04 -2.85
N LYS A 37 -14.33 -2.56 -4.07
CA LYS A 37 -13.50 -3.76 -4.31
C LYS A 37 -12.03 -3.56 -3.88
N GLY A 38 -11.61 -2.31 -3.66
CA GLY A 38 -10.31 -1.93 -3.13
C GLY A 38 -9.22 -1.92 -4.20
N VAL A 39 -8.15 -2.68 -3.99
CA VAL A 39 -6.98 -2.70 -4.88
C VAL A 39 -7.34 -3.29 -6.25
N HIS A 40 -7.07 -2.51 -7.29
CA HIS A 40 -7.08 -2.93 -8.69
C HIS A 40 -5.67 -2.93 -9.26
N THR A 41 -5.40 -3.82 -10.22
CA THR A 41 -4.07 -3.94 -10.81
C THR A 41 -4.05 -3.86 -12.33
N TYR A 42 -3.00 -3.24 -12.87
CA TYR A 42 -2.65 -3.27 -14.28
C TYR A 42 -1.16 -3.59 -14.43
N LYS A 43 -0.82 -4.63 -15.22
CA LYS A 43 0.55 -5.17 -15.29
C LYS A 43 1.19 -5.37 -13.90
N ASP A 44 0.39 -5.91 -12.98
CA ASP A 44 0.72 -6.16 -11.57
C ASP A 44 1.00 -4.92 -10.69
N TRP A 45 0.92 -3.71 -11.25
CA TRP A 45 0.94 -2.47 -10.48
C TRP A 45 -0.42 -2.18 -9.87
N ALA A 46 -0.42 -1.83 -8.59
CA ALA A 46 -1.62 -1.31 -7.93
C ALA A 46 -1.99 0.06 -8.50
N LEU A 47 -3.28 0.27 -8.74
CA LEU A 47 -3.83 1.52 -9.24
C LEU A 47 -4.46 2.32 -8.10
N ALA A 48 -4.09 3.59 -7.99
CA ALA A 48 -4.88 4.57 -7.25
C ALA A 48 -6.11 4.95 -8.08
N ILE A 49 -7.29 4.73 -7.52
CA ILE A 49 -8.57 5.01 -8.17
C ILE A 49 -9.39 5.81 -7.18
N ASP A 50 -9.95 6.92 -7.65
CA ASP A 50 -10.78 7.81 -6.86
C ASP A 50 -11.91 8.36 -7.74
N ARG A 51 -12.97 8.88 -7.10
CA ARG A 51 -14.07 9.54 -7.80
C ARG A 51 -13.57 10.86 -8.37
N TRP A 52 -13.83 11.11 -9.65
CA TRP A 52 -13.45 12.36 -10.29
C TRP A 52 -14.11 13.56 -9.62
N VAL A 53 -13.33 14.62 -9.42
CA VAL A 53 -13.76 15.92 -8.91
C VAL A 53 -13.13 17.03 -9.75
N GLU A 54 -13.84 18.14 -9.93
CA GLU A 54 -13.39 19.26 -10.76
C GLU A 54 -12.14 19.95 -10.17
N LYS A 55 -12.12 20.12 -8.85
CA LYS A 55 -11.03 20.73 -8.10
C LYS A 55 -10.45 19.72 -7.11
N PRO A 56 -9.56 18.82 -7.55
CA PRO A 56 -8.96 17.84 -6.67
C PRO A 56 -8.09 18.50 -5.59
N LEU A 57 -8.08 17.89 -4.42
CA LEU A 57 -7.12 18.21 -3.38
C LEU A 57 -5.71 17.74 -3.80
N GLU A 58 -4.68 18.23 -3.10
CA GLU A 58 -3.28 17.86 -3.37
C GLU A 58 -3.03 16.35 -3.28
N ASP A 59 -3.84 15.66 -2.48
CA ASP A 59 -3.71 14.23 -2.19
C ASP A 59 -4.50 13.32 -3.15
N TYR A 60 -5.10 13.90 -4.19
CA TYR A 60 -5.88 13.17 -5.18
C TYR A 60 -5.03 12.11 -5.90
N LEU A 61 -5.56 10.88 -5.97
CA LEU A 61 -4.89 9.69 -6.52
C LEU A 61 -3.57 9.31 -5.80
N GLN A 62 -3.37 9.71 -4.54
CA GLN A 62 -2.22 9.27 -3.74
C GLN A 62 -2.51 8.05 -2.85
N PHE A 63 -3.78 7.73 -2.66
CA PHE A 63 -4.20 6.69 -1.71
C PHE A 63 -4.88 5.51 -2.39
N ILE A 64 -4.71 4.34 -1.78
CA ILE A 64 -5.47 3.13 -2.09
C ILE A 64 -5.99 2.49 -0.80
N LEU A 65 -7.19 1.92 -0.86
CA LEU A 65 -7.71 1.09 0.22
C LEU A 65 -7.16 -0.32 0.07
N ILE A 66 -6.32 -0.73 1.03
CA ILE A 66 -5.66 -2.05 1.02
C ILE A 66 -6.11 -2.83 2.26
N TRP A 67 -6.43 -4.10 2.04
CA TRP A 67 -6.56 -5.05 3.14
C TRP A 67 -5.18 -5.58 3.56
N VAL A 68 -4.90 -5.52 4.85
CA VAL A 68 -3.65 -5.97 5.46
C VAL A 68 -3.96 -7.07 6.46
N GLN A 69 -3.30 -8.20 6.29
CA GLN A 69 -3.33 -9.29 7.26
C GLN A 69 -2.23 -9.07 8.28
N ILE A 70 -2.61 -9.06 9.56
CA ILE A 70 -1.71 -9.00 10.69
C ILE A 70 -1.55 -10.42 11.24
N ARG A 71 -0.34 -10.95 11.14
CA ARG A 71 0.02 -12.33 11.48
C ARG A 71 0.97 -12.36 12.68
N ASN A 72 0.95 -13.48 13.41
CA ASN A 72 1.74 -13.67 14.63
C ASN A 72 1.43 -12.61 15.71
N LEU A 73 0.15 -12.25 15.84
CA LEU A 73 -0.31 -11.33 16.87
C LEU A 73 -0.31 -12.10 18.21
N PRO A 74 0.28 -11.57 19.29
CA PRO A 74 0.19 -12.20 20.61
C PRO A 74 -1.23 -12.16 21.17
N MET A 75 -1.62 -13.15 21.99
CA MET A 75 -2.98 -13.24 22.55
C MET A 75 -3.43 -11.93 23.23
N ASN A 76 -2.54 -11.27 23.97
CA ASN A 76 -2.80 -10.01 24.67
C ASN A 76 -3.19 -8.84 23.74
N TYR A 77 -2.99 -8.99 22.43
CA TYR A 77 -3.30 -7.99 21.41
C TYR A 77 -4.56 -8.30 20.60
N TYR A 78 -5.29 -9.39 20.90
CA TYR A 78 -6.56 -9.73 20.24
C TYR A 78 -7.73 -8.93 20.83
N THR A 79 -7.62 -7.61 20.76
CA THR A 79 -8.72 -6.67 21.02
C THR A 79 -8.84 -5.74 19.84
N LYS A 80 -10.06 -5.27 19.56
CA LYS A 80 -10.30 -4.38 18.42
C LYS A 80 -9.47 -3.09 18.53
N GLU A 81 -9.31 -2.60 19.76
CA GLU A 81 -8.55 -1.42 20.13
C GLU A 81 -7.05 -1.62 19.89
N ALA A 82 -6.49 -2.75 20.33
CA ALA A 82 -5.07 -3.05 20.13
C ALA A 82 -4.75 -3.28 18.64
N ILE A 83 -5.62 -3.97 17.90
CA ILE A 83 -5.49 -4.20 16.46
C ILE A 83 -5.56 -2.87 15.70
N ALA A 84 -6.53 -2.01 16.03
CA ALA A 84 -6.64 -0.68 15.45
C ALA A 84 -5.38 0.15 15.75
N ALA A 85 -4.94 0.20 17.01
CA ALA A 85 -3.74 0.94 17.42
C ALA A 85 -2.47 0.42 16.73
N LEU A 86 -2.37 -0.88 16.47
CA LEU A 86 -1.27 -1.44 15.71
C LEU A 86 -1.36 -1.02 14.23
N GLY A 87 -2.56 -1.08 13.65
CA GLY A 87 -2.86 -0.66 12.28
C GLY A 87 -2.56 0.82 12.03
N GLU A 88 -2.94 1.71 12.95
CA GLU A 88 -2.70 3.16 12.87
C GLU A 88 -1.19 3.49 12.83
N LYS A 89 -0.35 2.66 13.46
CA LYS A 89 1.11 2.78 13.35
C LYS A 89 1.64 2.40 11.96
N ILE A 90 0.85 1.71 11.15
CA ILE A 90 1.14 1.45 9.74
C ILE A 90 0.60 2.62 8.93
N ARG A 91 -0.73 2.82 8.93
CA ARG A 91 -1.48 3.81 8.14
C ARG A 91 -2.86 4.02 8.77
N GLN A 92 -3.59 5.04 8.30
CA GLN A 92 -4.96 5.30 8.72
C GLN A 92 -5.85 4.06 8.51
N VAL A 93 -6.40 3.51 9.59
CA VAL A 93 -7.29 2.36 9.58
C VAL A 93 -8.70 2.83 9.22
N LYS A 94 -9.37 2.09 8.35
CA LYS A 94 -10.76 2.31 7.96
C LYS A 94 -11.69 1.23 8.50
N VAL A 95 -11.22 -0.02 8.50
CA VAL A 95 -11.99 -1.16 8.98
C VAL A 95 -11.09 -2.09 9.77
N VAL A 96 -11.59 -2.60 10.89
CA VAL A 96 -10.99 -3.73 11.62
C VAL A 96 -11.95 -4.90 11.51
N ALA A 97 -11.57 -5.92 10.73
CA ALA A 97 -12.33 -7.15 10.56
C ALA A 97 -11.90 -8.14 11.65
N PHE A 98 -12.37 -7.88 12.87
CA PHE A 98 -12.15 -8.69 14.05
C PHE A 98 -13.41 -8.63 14.92
N ASP A 99 -13.81 -9.80 15.43
CA ASP A 99 -15.01 -9.99 16.24
C ASP A 99 -14.65 -10.98 17.36
N LEU A 100 -14.70 -10.52 18.62
CA LEU A 100 -14.31 -11.32 19.77
C LEU A 100 -15.28 -12.48 20.03
N ASP A 101 -16.55 -12.33 19.64
CA ASP A 101 -17.60 -13.31 19.92
C ASP A 101 -17.60 -14.45 18.90
N LYS A 102 -16.77 -14.35 17.85
CA LYS A 102 -16.67 -15.36 16.80
C LYS A 102 -15.36 -16.12 16.89
N PRO A 103 -15.37 -17.44 16.63
CA PRO A 103 -14.14 -18.21 16.56
C PRO A 103 -13.25 -17.64 15.45
N GLN A 104 -11.98 -17.44 15.79
CA GLN A 104 -10.97 -17.03 14.84
C GLN A 104 -10.57 -18.21 13.96
N ILE A 105 -11.07 -18.22 12.72
CA ILE A 105 -10.82 -19.30 11.75
C ILE A 105 -9.41 -19.22 11.15
N HIS A 106 -8.85 -18.01 11.08
CA HIS A 106 -7.58 -17.75 10.41
C HIS A 106 -6.49 -17.37 11.41
N ASP A 107 -5.24 -17.72 11.09
CA ASP A 107 -4.03 -17.35 11.84
C ASP A 107 -3.64 -15.86 11.72
N TYR A 108 -4.56 -15.02 11.24
CA TYR A 108 -4.40 -13.59 11.06
C TYR A 108 -5.68 -12.83 11.37
N VAL A 109 -5.52 -11.57 11.81
CA VAL A 109 -6.59 -10.57 11.81
C VAL A 109 -6.44 -9.66 10.60
N ARG A 110 -7.54 -9.12 10.08
CA ARG A 110 -7.53 -8.33 8.84
C ARG A 110 -7.96 -6.90 9.14
N ILE A 111 -7.21 -5.94 8.63
CA ILE A 111 -7.57 -4.51 8.69
C ILE A 111 -7.60 -3.93 7.29
N GLN A 112 -8.47 -2.96 7.05
CA GLN A 112 -8.45 -2.14 5.84
C GLN A 112 -7.81 -0.80 6.18
N VAL A 113 -6.81 -0.38 5.40
CA VAL A 113 -6.11 0.88 5.61
C VAL A 113 -6.17 1.77 4.38
N ARG A 114 -6.21 3.09 4.58
CA ARG A 114 -5.98 4.10 3.55
C ARG A 114 -4.47 4.27 3.40
N PHE A 115 -3.91 3.66 2.37
CA PHE A 115 -2.46 3.56 2.17
C PHE A 115 -1.96 4.59 1.15
N ASP A 116 -1.07 5.48 1.60
CA ASP A 116 -0.30 6.40 0.75
C ASP A 116 0.74 5.62 -0.07
N VAL A 117 0.60 5.61 -1.40
CA VAL A 117 1.46 4.86 -2.33
C VAL A 117 2.91 5.34 -2.35
N SER A 118 3.16 6.58 -1.90
CA SER A 118 4.50 7.17 -1.79
C SER A 118 5.27 6.66 -0.56
N ARG A 119 4.58 6.02 0.38
CA ARG A 119 5.16 5.55 1.64
C ARG A 119 5.52 4.06 1.55
N PRO A 120 6.61 3.63 2.21
CA PRO A 120 7.05 2.24 2.17
C PRO A 120 6.08 1.30 2.88
N SER A 121 5.79 0.13 2.30
CA SER A 121 5.02 -0.92 2.94
C SER A 121 5.86 -1.59 4.03
N ARG A 122 5.47 -1.42 5.30
CA ARG A 122 6.15 -2.06 6.45
C ARG A 122 5.79 -3.54 6.48
N LYS A 123 6.79 -4.44 6.56
CA LYS A 123 6.58 -5.90 6.57
C LYS A 123 6.38 -6.49 7.96
N SER A 124 6.98 -5.89 8.97
CA SER A 124 6.91 -6.39 10.34
C SER A 124 7.10 -5.27 11.36
N LYS A 125 6.77 -5.57 12.61
CA LYS A 125 6.98 -4.69 13.76
C LYS A 125 7.17 -5.52 15.03
N VAL A 126 8.12 -5.11 15.86
CA VAL A 126 8.27 -5.64 17.22
C VAL A 126 7.23 -4.99 18.13
N VAL A 127 6.54 -5.82 18.90
CA VAL A 127 5.61 -5.40 19.96
C VAL A 127 6.13 -5.92 21.30
N ASN A 128 5.99 -5.12 22.35
CA ASN A 128 6.43 -5.47 23.70
C ASN A 128 5.26 -6.10 24.45
N LEU A 129 5.54 -7.19 25.16
CA LEU A 129 4.55 -7.91 25.94
C LEU A 129 4.55 -7.42 27.40
N PRO A 130 3.42 -7.52 28.13
CA PRO A 130 3.33 -7.10 29.53
C PRO A 130 4.28 -7.85 30.48
N ASP A 131 4.68 -9.07 30.11
CA ASP A 131 5.61 -9.92 30.86
C ASP A 131 7.09 -9.55 30.65
N GLY A 132 7.38 -8.50 29.90
CA GLY A 132 8.74 -8.07 29.55
C GLY A 132 9.31 -8.73 28.29
N GLY A 133 8.56 -9.64 27.64
CA GLY A 133 8.92 -10.23 26.37
C GLY A 133 8.71 -9.31 25.17
N SER A 134 9.12 -9.76 23.98
CA SER A 134 8.77 -9.10 22.72
C SER A 134 8.37 -10.13 21.66
N SER A 135 7.49 -9.73 20.75
CA SER A 135 7.07 -10.56 19.62
C SER A 135 7.12 -9.78 18.31
N VAL A 136 7.42 -10.46 17.21
CA VAL A 136 7.43 -9.87 15.88
C VAL A 136 6.08 -10.12 15.21
N VAL A 137 5.34 -9.05 14.97
CA VAL A 137 4.11 -9.08 14.20
C VAL A 137 4.41 -8.84 12.73
N TYR A 138 3.77 -9.58 11.83
CA TYR A 138 3.97 -9.48 10.39
C TYR A 138 2.76 -8.84 9.70
N PHE A 139 3.02 -8.04 8.67
CA PHE A 139 2.00 -7.38 7.86
C PHE A 139 2.09 -7.87 6.42
N ASN A 140 1.01 -8.51 5.94
CA ASN A 140 0.88 -8.94 4.57
C ASN A 140 -0.19 -8.11 3.85
N TYR A 141 0.18 -7.42 2.78
CA TYR A 141 -0.70 -6.54 2.01
C TYR A 141 -1.37 -7.35 0.90
N GLU A 142 -2.70 -7.46 0.97
CA GLU A 142 -3.44 -8.26 0.01
C GLU A 142 -3.50 -7.59 -1.36
N ARG A 143 -3.44 -8.42 -2.42
CA ARG A 143 -3.52 -8.00 -3.83
C ARG A 143 -2.44 -7.01 -4.28
N ILE A 144 -1.40 -6.80 -3.49
CA ILE A 144 -0.22 -6.02 -3.88
C ILE A 144 0.83 -6.96 -4.47
N GLN A 145 0.97 -6.94 -5.80
CA GLN A 145 1.88 -7.83 -6.53
C GLN A 145 3.25 -7.19 -6.77
N LYS A 146 3.28 -5.93 -7.21
CA LYS A 146 4.52 -5.16 -7.41
C LYS A 146 4.74 -4.09 -6.35
N ARG A 147 6.01 -3.91 -6.00
CA ARG A 147 6.56 -2.83 -5.17
C ARG A 147 8.04 -2.68 -5.46
N CYS A 148 8.61 -1.53 -5.13
CA CYS A 148 10.05 -1.34 -5.20
C CYS A 148 10.76 -2.25 -4.19
N TYR A 149 11.67 -3.11 -4.66
CA TYR A 149 12.40 -4.04 -3.79
C TYR A 149 13.44 -3.36 -2.89
N GLU A 150 13.84 -2.13 -3.21
CA GLU A 150 14.73 -1.35 -2.35
C GLU A 150 13.94 -0.62 -1.26
N CYS A 151 13.02 0.26 -1.66
CA CYS A 151 12.36 1.18 -0.72
C CYS A 151 10.97 0.72 -0.27
N GLN A 152 10.45 -0.41 -0.79
CA GLN A 152 9.12 -0.94 -0.48
C GLN A 152 7.93 -0.01 -0.83
N ARG A 153 8.11 1.01 -1.67
CA ARG A 153 7.01 1.88 -2.16
C ARG A 153 6.28 1.24 -3.34
N LEU A 154 5.04 1.65 -3.57
CA LEU A 154 4.17 1.05 -4.60
C LEU A 154 4.15 1.82 -5.92
N ASN A 155 4.91 2.92 -6.02
CA ASN A 155 4.82 3.86 -7.14
C ASN A 155 5.98 3.79 -8.15
N HIS A 156 6.94 2.87 -7.98
CA HIS A 156 8.07 2.73 -8.93
C HIS A 156 8.80 1.38 -8.84
N GLU A 157 9.57 1.07 -9.88
CA GLU A 157 10.51 -0.06 -9.94
C GLU A 157 11.89 0.29 -9.36
N LYS A 158 12.69 -0.73 -9.01
CA LYS A 158 13.98 -0.55 -8.33
C LYS A 158 14.94 0.33 -9.13
N GLU A 159 14.89 0.23 -10.45
CA GLU A 159 15.77 0.88 -11.43
C GLU A 159 15.67 2.40 -11.36
N VAL A 160 14.48 2.91 -11.08
CA VAL A 160 14.21 4.36 -10.95
C VAL A 160 14.02 4.78 -9.49
N CYS A 161 14.38 3.91 -8.54
CA CYS A 161 14.23 4.19 -7.12
C CYS A 161 15.14 5.35 -6.68
N PRO A 162 14.60 6.41 -6.05
CA PRO A 162 15.39 7.55 -5.59
C PRO A 162 16.52 7.16 -4.63
N LEU A 163 16.29 6.16 -3.77
CA LEU A 163 17.32 5.67 -2.84
C LEU A 163 18.47 4.96 -3.58
N VAL A 164 18.17 4.19 -4.62
CA VAL A 164 19.19 3.51 -5.44
C VAL A 164 20.00 4.52 -6.24
N ILE A 165 19.33 5.48 -6.86
CA ILE A 165 19.98 6.55 -7.64
C ILE A 165 20.89 7.38 -6.74
N LYS A 166 20.42 7.77 -5.54
CA LYS A 166 21.22 8.52 -4.58
C LYS A 166 22.46 7.74 -4.17
N LYS A 167 22.31 6.48 -3.74
CA LYS A 167 23.46 5.61 -3.39
C LYS A 167 24.49 5.53 -4.50
N ARG A 168 24.07 5.37 -5.77
CA ARG A 168 24.97 5.34 -6.93
C ARG A 168 25.75 6.64 -7.08
N ARG A 169 25.09 7.80 -6.95
CA ARG A 169 25.74 9.12 -7.01
C ARG A 169 26.76 9.30 -5.89
N ASP A 170 26.38 8.96 -4.67
CA ASP A 170 27.24 9.08 -3.49
C ASP A 170 28.51 8.22 -3.69
N THR A 171 28.36 6.95 -4.13
CA THR A 171 29.52 6.08 -4.42
C THR A 171 30.41 6.57 -5.55
N ALA A 172 29.84 7.28 -6.55
CA ALA A 172 30.64 7.87 -7.63
C ALA A 172 31.44 9.09 -7.14
N SER A 173 30.84 9.92 -6.27
CA SER A 173 31.52 11.04 -5.61
C SER A 173 32.69 10.55 -4.75
N GLU A 174 32.45 9.54 -3.89
CA GLU A 174 33.49 8.96 -3.04
C GLU A 174 34.66 8.38 -3.85
N ARG A 175 34.38 7.76 -5.00
CA ARG A 175 35.43 7.26 -5.91
C ARG A 175 36.23 8.40 -6.52
N GLY A 176 35.57 9.47 -6.95
CA GLY A 176 36.24 10.67 -7.47
C GLY A 176 37.15 11.32 -6.42
N GLU A 177 36.68 11.45 -5.19
CA GLU A 177 37.47 12.01 -4.08
C GLU A 177 38.69 11.15 -3.74
N ARG A 178 38.58 9.82 -3.80
CA ARG A 178 39.73 8.91 -3.58
C ARG A 178 40.78 9.07 -4.67
N ILE A 179 40.37 9.11 -5.94
CA ILE A 179 41.30 9.30 -7.07
C ILE A 179 42.02 10.64 -6.97
N ILE A 180 41.33 11.71 -6.54
CA ILE A 180 41.97 13.02 -6.34
C ILE A 180 43.01 12.97 -5.21
N LYS A 181 42.70 12.29 -4.10
CA LYS A 181 43.63 12.13 -2.96
C LYS A 181 44.83 11.24 -3.28
N GLU A 182 44.67 10.23 -4.13
CA GLU A 182 45.76 9.33 -4.54
C GLU A 182 46.72 9.97 -5.56
N ASN A 183 46.27 11.03 -6.24
CA ASN A 183 47.06 11.78 -7.23
C ASN A 183 47.68 13.08 -6.67
N GLN A 184 47.60 13.33 -5.35
CA GLN A 184 48.28 14.41 -4.62
C GLN A 184 49.46 13.84 -3.82
#